data_AF-A0A6I9PPH3-F1
#
_entry.id   AF-A0A6I9PPH3-F1
#
_cell.length_a   1.000
_cell.length_b   1.000
_cell.length_c   1.000
_cell.angle_alpha   90.00
_cell.angle_beta   90.00
_cell.angle_gamma   90.00
#
_symmetry.space_group_name_H-M   'P 1'
#
loop_
_entity.id
_entity.type
_entity.pdbx_description
1 polymer ?
#
loop_
_entity_poly.entity_id
_entity_poly.type
_entity_poly.pdbx_seq_one_letter_code
_entity_poly.pdbx_strand_id
1 'polypeptide(L)'
;MGCDGGTIPKRHELVKGPKKVEKVDRNAERAAKWKYCALSQEKLRRPIVSCEVGRLYNKDAIIEYLLDKTADRPNMEVVTHIRGIKDIKELNLTDNPEWAGERSNTKGDVYEDLHCGMFICPVVGLEMNGKHRFCYLQTCGCVFSDRALKEIKTDICHKVRDVAIFFPSHFVPSF
;
A
#
# COMPACT_ATOMS: atom_id res chain seq x y z
N MET A 1 31.41 32.44 -53.90
CA MET A 1 31.05 31.04 -54.19
C MET A 1 31.38 30.23 -52.93
N GLY A 2 30.49 29.53 -52.23
CA GLY A 2 29.05 29.42 -52.25
C GLY A 2 28.57 29.15 -50.81
N CYS A 3 27.36 29.62 -50.50
CA CYS A 3 26.68 29.36 -49.23
C CYS A 3 26.28 27.89 -49.14
N ASP A 4 26.84 27.15 -48.18
CA ASP A 4 26.38 25.79 -47.88
C ASP A 4 25.27 25.82 -46.82
N GLY A 5 24.04 25.80 -47.33
CA GLY A 5 22.98 24.92 -46.86
C GLY A 5 22.81 24.77 -45.36
N GLY A 6 22.19 25.76 -44.72
CA GLY A 6 21.52 25.56 -43.44
C GLY A 6 20.56 24.37 -43.56
N THR A 7 20.89 23.28 -42.87
CA THR A 7 20.03 22.10 -42.80
C THR A 7 18.78 22.52 -42.03
N ILE A 8 17.67 22.72 -42.73
CA ILE A 8 16.37 23.01 -42.12
C ILE A 8 15.88 21.68 -41.52
N PRO A 9 15.85 21.53 -40.17
CA PRO A 9 15.35 20.31 -39.56
C PRO A 9 13.89 20.12 -39.93
N LYS A 10 13.52 18.91 -40.36
CA LYS A 10 12.15 18.62 -40.78
C LYS A 10 11.24 18.62 -39.56
N ARG A 11 9.96 19.02 -39.73
CA ARG A 11 8.95 19.10 -38.67
C ARG A 11 8.84 17.84 -37.79
N HIS A 12 9.16 16.66 -38.31
CA HIS A 12 9.14 15.41 -37.54
C HIS A 12 10.31 15.29 -36.53
N GLU A 13 11.36 16.10 -36.66
CA GLU A 13 12.51 16.13 -35.72
C GLU A 13 12.27 17.10 -34.56
N LEU A 14 11.48 18.17 -34.78
CA LEU A 14 11.10 19.12 -33.73
C LEU A 14 9.89 18.67 -32.90
N VAL A 15 9.09 17.75 -33.42
CA VAL A 15 7.92 17.24 -32.72
C VAL A 15 8.37 16.09 -31.82
N LYS A 16 8.59 16.39 -30.53
CA LYS A 16 8.50 15.38 -29.47
C LYS A 16 7.16 14.69 -29.64
N GLY A 17 7.19 13.43 -30.09
CA GLY A 17 6.00 12.59 -30.12
C GLY A 17 5.30 12.65 -28.76
N PRO A 18 3.95 12.56 -28.71
CA PRO A 18 3.23 12.63 -27.46
C PRO A 18 3.87 11.68 -26.47
N LYS A 19 4.28 12.19 -25.29
CA LYS A 19 4.81 11.37 -24.20
C LYS A 19 3.87 10.18 -24.08
N LYS A 20 4.39 8.96 -24.29
CA LYS A 20 3.67 7.74 -23.90
C LYS A 20 3.23 8.01 -22.47
N VAL A 21 1.92 8.16 -22.27
CA VAL A 21 1.33 8.12 -20.95
C VAL A 21 1.74 6.74 -20.46
N GLU A 22 2.79 6.68 -19.64
CA GLU A 22 3.19 5.46 -18.99
C GLU A 22 1.91 4.98 -18.31
N LYS A 23 1.38 3.84 -18.79
CA LYS A 23 0.33 3.14 -18.07
C LYS A 23 0.96 2.87 -16.73
N VAL A 24 0.67 3.71 -15.74
CA VAL A 24 1.08 3.49 -14.35
C VAL A 24 0.72 2.05 -14.08
N ASP A 25 1.76 1.25 -13.91
CA ASP A 25 1.63 -0.18 -13.91
C ASP A 25 0.61 -0.52 -12.82
N ARG A 26 -0.43 -1.31 -13.12
CA ARG A 26 -1.46 -1.65 -12.12
C ARG A 26 -0.84 -2.20 -10.84
N ASN A 27 0.33 -2.80 -10.97
CA ASN A 27 1.12 -3.31 -9.87
C ASN A 27 1.75 -2.19 -9.02
N ALA A 28 2.17 -1.08 -9.63
CA ALA A 28 2.66 0.11 -8.93
C ALA A 28 1.55 0.82 -8.15
N GLU A 29 0.34 0.93 -8.70
CA GLU A 29 -0.82 1.48 -7.97
C GLU A 29 -1.16 0.64 -6.75
N ARG A 30 -1.16 -0.69 -6.89
CA ARG A 30 -1.36 -1.61 -5.76
C ARG A 30 -0.25 -1.47 -4.73
N ALA A 31 1.01 -1.42 -5.16
CA ALA A 31 2.14 -1.21 -4.26
C ALA A 31 2.02 0.12 -3.48
N ALA A 32 1.52 1.18 -4.11
CA ALA A 32 1.29 2.46 -3.45
C ALA A 32 0.25 2.35 -2.32
N LYS A 33 -0.82 1.56 -2.48
CA LYS A 33 -1.84 1.36 -1.43
C LYS A 33 -1.27 0.73 -0.15
N TRP A 34 -0.17 -0.02 -0.26
CA TRP A 34 0.54 -0.62 0.88
C TRP A 34 1.59 0.31 1.52
N LYS A 35 1.89 1.45 0.88
CA LYS A 35 2.90 2.42 1.33
C LYS A 35 2.29 3.74 1.81
N TYR A 36 1.12 4.11 1.30
CA TYR A 36 0.49 5.41 1.53
C TYR A 36 -0.89 5.30 2.17
N CYS A 37 -1.21 6.28 3.03
CA CYS A 37 -2.50 6.47 3.67
C CYS A 37 -3.56 6.82 2.61
N ALA A 38 -4.67 6.09 2.60
CA ALA A 38 -5.73 6.32 1.61
C ALA A 38 -6.44 7.67 1.79
N LEU A 39 -6.42 8.25 3.00
CA LEU A 39 -6.98 9.57 3.27
C LEU A 39 -5.94 10.67 3.01
N SER A 40 -4.86 10.73 3.80
CA SER A 40 -3.90 11.85 3.73
C SER A 40 -2.91 11.77 2.57
N GLN A 41 -2.83 10.65 1.85
CA GLN A 41 -1.79 10.35 0.84
C GLN A 41 -0.34 10.40 1.36
N GLU A 42 -0.16 10.57 2.67
CA GLU A 42 1.16 10.50 3.30
C GLU A 42 1.62 9.04 3.46
N LYS A 43 2.91 8.84 3.70
CA LYS A 43 3.45 7.51 4.00
C LYS A 43 2.78 6.92 5.24
N LEU A 44 2.54 5.61 5.20
CA LEU A 44 1.97 4.88 6.32
C LEU A 44 2.96 4.84 7.48
N ARG A 45 2.50 5.24 8.67
CA ARG A 45 3.26 5.28 9.92
C ARG A 45 2.50 4.51 10.98
N ARG A 46 3.21 3.79 11.83
CA ARG A 46 2.60 3.11 12.97
C ARG A 46 2.11 4.16 13.99
N PRO A 47 0.92 3.97 14.59
CA PRO A 47 -0.04 2.88 14.37
C PRO A 47 -0.84 2.99 13.07
N ILE A 48 -0.93 1.89 12.32
CA ILE A 48 -1.66 1.79 11.05
C ILE A 48 -3.02 1.16 11.32
N VAL A 49 -4.08 1.75 10.78
CA VAL A 49 -5.45 1.24 10.90
C VAL A 49 -6.01 0.88 9.54
N SER A 50 -6.97 -0.04 9.51
CA SER A 50 -7.72 -0.39 8.32
C SER A 50 -9.22 -0.36 8.55
N CYS A 51 -9.97 -0.05 7.51
CA CYS A 51 -11.42 -0.09 7.52
C CYS A 51 -11.98 -1.45 7.07
N GLU A 52 -13.29 -1.64 7.17
CA GLU A 52 -14.01 -2.82 6.70
C GLU A 52 -13.81 -3.15 5.21
N VAL A 53 -13.45 -2.15 4.39
CA VAL A 53 -13.20 -2.31 2.95
C VAL A 53 -11.76 -2.75 2.66
N GLY A 54 -10.86 -2.66 3.65
CA GLY A 54 -9.47 -3.10 3.52
C GLY A 54 -8.49 -2.03 3.06
N ARG A 55 -8.88 -0.75 3.16
CA ARG A 55 -8.00 0.40 2.93
C ARG A 55 -7.15 0.67 4.18
N LEU A 56 -5.94 1.19 3.98
CA LEU A 56 -4.99 1.51 5.04
C LEU A 56 -4.96 3.01 5.31
N TYR A 57 -4.89 3.37 6.58
CA TYR A 57 -4.83 4.74 7.04
C TYR A 57 -3.86 4.90 8.20
N ASN A 58 -3.30 6.10 8.32
CA ASN A 58 -2.64 6.52 9.55
C ASN A 58 -3.71 6.76 10.61
N LYS A 59 -3.48 6.26 11.83
CA LYS A 59 -4.43 6.44 12.93
C LYS A 59 -4.72 7.92 13.18
N ASP A 60 -3.69 8.75 13.22
CA ASP A 60 -3.82 10.20 13.43
C ASP A 60 -4.74 10.83 12.38
N ALA A 61 -4.50 10.55 11.09
CA ALA A 61 -5.31 11.09 10.00
C ALA A 61 -6.79 10.73 10.12
N ILE A 62 -7.12 9.49 10.51
CA ILE A 62 -8.52 9.08 10.71
C ILE A 62 -9.12 9.69 11.96
N ILE A 63 -8.37 9.78 13.06
CA ILE A 63 -8.87 10.39 14.29
C ILE A 63 -9.18 11.87 14.05
N GLU A 64 -8.29 12.60 13.37
CA GLU A 64 -8.55 13.98 12.98
C GLU A 64 -9.81 14.09 12.10
N TYR A 65 -10.04 13.12 11.20
CA TYR A 65 -11.24 13.10 10.35
C TYR A 65 -12.52 12.84 11.16
N LEU A 66 -12.46 11.94 12.13
CA LEU A 66 -13.60 11.64 12.99
C LEU A 66 -13.94 12.81 13.92
N LEU A 67 -12.95 13.62 14.29
CA LEU A 67 -13.13 14.85 15.07
C LEU A 67 -13.72 15.98 14.22
N ASP A 68 -13.19 16.19 13.01
CA ASP A 68 -13.67 17.20 12.08
C ASP A 68 -13.94 16.60 10.69
N LYS A 69 -15.20 16.23 10.47
CA LYS A 69 -15.69 15.64 9.20
C LYS A 69 -15.88 16.69 8.10
N THR A 70 -15.82 17.97 8.45
CA THR A 70 -16.04 19.11 7.55
C THR A 70 -14.75 19.63 6.93
N ALA A 71 -13.60 19.30 7.50
CA ALA A 71 -12.28 19.67 7.01
C ALA A 71 -12.09 19.15 5.58
N ASP A 72 -11.63 20.03 4.68
CA ASP A 72 -11.29 19.63 3.32
C ASP A 72 -10.07 18.72 3.34
N ARG A 73 -10.20 17.54 2.72
CA ARG A 73 -9.13 16.53 2.65
C ARG A 73 -9.11 15.89 1.28
N PRO A 74 -7.92 15.52 0.78
CA PRO A 74 -7.84 14.73 -0.42
C PRO A 74 -8.56 13.38 -0.19
N ASN A 75 -9.42 12.98 -1.13
CA ASN A 75 -10.10 11.68 -1.13
C ASN A 75 -11.14 11.46 -0.03
N MET A 76 -11.97 12.46 0.29
CA MET A 76 -13.07 12.30 1.26
C MET A 76 -14.02 11.13 0.94
N GLU A 77 -14.20 10.83 -0.34
CA GLU A 77 -14.98 9.67 -0.81
C GLU A 77 -14.51 8.34 -0.20
N VAL A 78 -13.21 8.22 0.12
CA VAL A 78 -12.63 6.96 0.58
C VAL A 78 -12.92 6.65 2.04
N VAL A 79 -13.40 7.62 2.82
CA VAL A 79 -13.67 7.50 4.26
C VAL A 79 -15.16 7.63 4.61
N THR A 80 -16.03 7.80 3.61
CA THR A 80 -17.49 7.95 3.77
C THR A 80 -18.18 6.83 4.57
N HIS A 81 -17.62 5.61 4.55
CA HIS A 81 -18.14 4.46 5.29
C HIS A 81 -17.71 4.46 6.76
N ILE A 82 -16.63 5.16 7.12
CA ILE A 82 -16.09 5.19 8.47
C ILE A 82 -16.90 6.21 9.29
N ARG A 83 -17.76 5.73 10.19
CA ARG A 83 -18.61 6.59 11.02
C ARG A 83 -18.02 6.86 12.39
N GLY A 84 -17.25 5.90 12.92
CA GLY A 84 -16.55 6.01 14.18
C GLY A 84 -15.38 5.03 14.33
N ILE A 85 -14.84 4.99 15.55
CA ILE A 85 -13.65 4.19 15.90
C ILE A 85 -13.91 2.67 15.77
N LYS A 86 -15.17 2.23 15.84
CA LYS A 86 -15.55 0.82 15.68
C LYS A 86 -15.37 0.32 14.25
N ASP A 87 -15.42 1.22 13.27
CA ASP A 87 -15.32 0.89 11.84
C ASP A 87 -13.86 0.80 11.38
N ILE A 88 -12.90 1.04 12.29
CA ILE A 88 -11.47 0.91 12.05
C ILE A 88 -10.85 -0.12 12.98
N LYS A 89 -9.88 -0.85 12.45
CA LYS A 89 -9.09 -1.82 13.20
C LYS A 89 -7.61 -1.49 13.10
N GLU A 90 -6.93 -1.41 14.24
CA GLU A 90 -5.47 -1.29 14.28
C GLU A 90 -4.83 -2.60 13.80
N LEU A 91 -3.91 -2.47 12.85
CA LEU A 91 -3.27 -3.61 12.19
C LEU A 91 -1.94 -3.96 12.84
N ASN A 92 -1.76 -5.25 13.09
CA ASN A 92 -0.52 -5.86 13.57
C ASN A 92 0.29 -6.40 12.39
N LEU A 93 0.84 -5.47 11.61
CA LEU A 93 1.76 -5.74 10.51
C LEU A 93 3.09 -6.30 11.04
N THR A 94 3.78 -7.11 10.25
CA THR A 94 5.11 -7.65 10.58
C THR A 94 6.12 -6.95 9.69
N ASP A 95 7.14 -6.33 10.29
CA ASP A 95 8.19 -5.65 9.55
C ASP A 95 8.99 -6.65 8.73
N ASN A 96 9.38 -6.24 7.53
CA ASN A 96 10.32 -7.00 6.73
C ASN A 96 11.75 -6.75 7.25
N PRO A 97 12.47 -7.76 7.78
CA PRO A 97 13.84 -7.57 8.24
C PRO A 97 14.80 -7.21 7.10
N GLU A 98 14.46 -7.56 5.85
CA GLU A 98 15.25 -7.20 4.66
C GLU A 98 14.95 -5.79 4.16
N TRP A 99 13.95 -5.11 4.75
CA TRP A 99 13.66 -3.72 4.41
C TRP A 99 14.63 -2.79 5.15
N ALA A 100 15.66 -2.33 4.45
CA ALA A 100 16.69 -1.40 4.96
C ALA A 100 16.17 0.03 5.23
N GLY A 101 14.86 0.27 5.09
CA GLY A 101 14.26 1.60 5.11
C GLY A 101 14.76 2.50 3.98
N GLU A 102 14.33 3.76 3.99
CA GLU A 102 14.86 4.81 3.08
C GLU A 102 16.35 5.18 3.33
N ARG A 103 17.07 4.43 4.17
CA ARG A 103 18.42 4.79 4.63
C ARG A 103 19.56 4.27 3.76
N SER A 104 19.31 3.61 2.63
CA SER A 104 20.37 3.34 1.67
C SER A 104 20.44 4.42 0.59
N ASN A 105 20.75 5.65 1.00
CA ASN A 105 21.40 6.61 0.10
C ASN A 105 22.92 6.36 0.13
N THR A 106 23.32 5.12 -0.19
CA THR A 106 24.73 4.79 -0.37
C THR A 106 24.94 4.50 -1.85
N LYS A 107 25.31 5.56 -2.57
CA LYS A 107 26.09 5.56 -3.81
C LYS A 107 25.83 4.41 -4.79
N GLY A 108 25.10 4.73 -5.86
CA GLY A 108 25.25 4.11 -7.18
C GLY A 108 24.87 2.62 -7.26
N ASP A 109 24.26 2.25 -8.38
CA ASP A 109 24.33 0.87 -8.89
C ASP A 109 23.49 -0.21 -8.21
N VAL A 110 22.63 0.11 -7.24
CA VAL A 110 21.62 -0.86 -6.74
C VAL A 110 20.26 -0.37 -7.20
N TYR A 111 19.66 -1.12 -8.14
CA TYR A 111 18.26 -1.01 -8.48
C TYR A 111 17.49 -1.04 -7.16
N GLU A 112 16.87 0.07 -6.73
CA GLU A 112 15.90 0.05 -5.64
C GLU A 112 14.93 -1.07 -6.01
N ASP A 113 15.02 -2.21 -5.31
CA ASP A 113 14.12 -3.32 -5.51
C ASP A 113 12.74 -2.78 -5.12
N LEU A 114 12.04 -2.23 -6.12
CA LEU A 114 10.69 -1.68 -6.05
C LEU A 114 9.69 -2.71 -5.48
N HIS A 115 10.15 -3.95 -5.37
CA HIS A 115 9.49 -5.13 -4.83
C HIS A 115 9.68 -5.34 -3.32
N CYS A 116 10.64 -4.68 -2.66
CA CYS A 116 10.86 -4.81 -1.22
C CYS A 116 9.72 -4.14 -0.46
N GLY A 117 8.82 -4.97 0.06
CA GLY A 117 7.69 -4.52 0.87
C GLY A 117 8.16 -4.12 2.27
N MET A 118 7.65 -3.01 2.79
CA MET A 118 7.89 -2.59 4.19
C MET A 118 7.41 -3.64 5.20
N PHE A 119 6.45 -4.47 4.79
CA PHE A 119 5.85 -5.52 5.60
C PHE A 119 5.85 -6.87 4.89
N ILE A 120 5.88 -7.93 5.68
CA ILE A 120 5.84 -9.32 5.21
C ILE A 120 4.75 -10.14 5.91
N CYS A 121 4.32 -11.21 5.26
CA CYS A 121 3.51 -12.24 5.91
C CYS A 121 4.37 -13.02 6.91
N PRO A 122 4.00 -13.12 8.19
CA PRO A 122 4.80 -13.84 9.19
C PRO A 122 4.87 -15.36 8.99
N VAL A 123 4.01 -15.93 8.13
CA VAL A 123 3.87 -17.39 7.96
C VAL A 123 4.56 -17.86 6.68
N VAL A 124 4.29 -17.20 5.56
CA VAL A 124 4.81 -17.59 4.23
C VAL A 124 6.01 -16.73 3.82
N GLY A 125 6.30 -15.64 4.55
CA GLY A 125 7.37 -14.70 4.19
C GLY A 125 7.09 -13.86 2.94
N LEU A 126 5.84 -13.84 2.45
CA LEU A 126 5.47 -13.05 1.27
C LEU A 126 5.48 -11.55 1.57
N GLU A 127 6.10 -10.78 0.69
CA GLU A 127 6.21 -9.33 0.79
C GLU A 127 4.91 -8.62 0.38
N MET A 128 4.56 -7.57 1.12
CA MET A 128 3.43 -6.69 0.80
C MET A 128 3.82 -5.66 -0.27
N ASN A 129 3.95 -6.12 -1.51
CA ASN A 129 4.28 -5.30 -2.67
C ASN A 129 3.11 -5.14 -3.66
N GLY A 130 1.90 -5.54 -3.28
CA GLY A 130 0.71 -5.46 -4.13
C GLY A 130 0.58 -6.56 -5.19
N LYS A 131 1.53 -7.51 -5.28
CA LYS A 131 1.41 -8.71 -6.14
C LYS A 131 0.50 -9.77 -5.53
N HIS A 132 0.54 -9.90 -4.21
CA HIS A 132 -0.22 -10.89 -3.46
C HIS A 132 -1.38 -10.24 -2.72
N ARG A 133 -2.47 -10.99 -2.56
CA ARG A 133 -3.61 -10.58 -1.73
C ARG A 133 -3.29 -10.84 -0.26
N PHE A 134 -3.62 -9.87 0.56
CA PHE A 134 -3.51 -9.96 2.01
C PHE A 134 -4.86 -9.65 2.64
N CYS A 135 -5.10 -10.27 3.78
CA CYS A 135 -6.29 -10.06 4.59
C CYS A 135 -5.85 -9.93 6.05
N TYR A 136 -6.67 -9.29 6.87
CA TYR A 136 -6.42 -9.22 8.30
C TYR A 136 -7.58 -9.79 9.11
N LEU A 137 -7.28 -10.24 10.32
CA LEU A 137 -8.25 -10.77 11.26
C LEU A 137 -8.88 -9.63 12.07
N GLN A 138 -10.20 -9.51 12.03
CA GLN A 138 -10.91 -8.48 12.81
C GLN A 138 -10.74 -8.61 14.33
N THR A 139 -10.48 -9.81 14.85
CA THR A 139 -10.31 -10.03 16.30
C THR A 139 -8.98 -9.45 16.80
N CYS A 140 -7.86 -9.81 16.18
CA CYS A 140 -6.51 -9.46 16.64
C CYS A 140 -5.74 -8.47 15.76
N GLY A 141 -6.28 -8.06 14.61
CA GLY A 141 -5.64 -7.12 13.67
C GLY A 141 -4.43 -7.70 12.92
N CYS A 142 -4.10 -8.99 13.10
CA CYS A 142 -2.95 -9.59 12.43
C CYS A 142 -3.21 -9.76 10.93
N VAL A 143 -2.21 -9.42 10.13
CA VAL A 143 -2.30 -9.44 8.67
C VAL A 143 -1.57 -10.65 8.10
N PHE A 144 -2.24 -11.37 7.19
CA PHE A 144 -1.75 -12.59 6.56
C PHE A 144 -2.00 -12.55 5.05
N SER A 145 -1.20 -13.30 4.30
CA SER A 145 -1.46 -13.51 2.87
C SER A 145 -2.58 -14.54 2.68
N ASP A 146 -3.35 -14.43 1.60
CA ASP A 146 -4.36 -15.44 1.22
C ASP A 146 -3.77 -16.87 1.19
N ARG A 147 -2.51 -16.99 0.76
CA ARG A 147 -1.77 -18.26 0.76
C ARG A 147 -1.56 -18.79 2.19
N ALA A 148 -1.18 -17.94 3.13
CA ALA A 148 -1.03 -18.35 4.53
C ALA A 148 -2.36 -18.86 5.10
N LEU A 149 -3.47 -18.19 4.76
CA LEU A 149 -4.80 -18.57 5.25
C LEU A 149 -5.26 -19.94 4.75
N LYS A 150 -4.86 -20.33 3.53
CA LYS A 150 -5.17 -21.67 2.99
C LYS A 150 -4.40 -22.79 3.69
N GLU A 151 -3.20 -22.50 4.16
CA GLU A 151 -2.35 -23.48 4.86
C GLU A 151 -2.73 -23.61 6.35
N ILE A 152 -3.24 -22.54 6.96
CA ILE A 152 -3.64 -22.52 8.37
C ILE A 152 -5.06 -23.07 8.52
N LYS A 153 -5.17 -24.28 9.08
CA LYS A 153 -6.47 -24.93 9.39
C LYS A 153 -6.92 -24.74 10.84
N THR A 154 -6.25 -23.89 11.60
CA THR A 154 -6.47 -23.73 13.05
C THR A 154 -7.23 -22.45 13.38
N ASP A 155 -8.09 -22.50 14.40
CA ASP A 155 -8.90 -21.37 14.87
C ASP A 155 -8.16 -20.40 15.83
N ILE A 156 -6.82 -20.45 15.84
CA ILE A 156 -5.97 -19.68 16.75
C ILE A 156 -5.00 -18.85 15.91
N CYS A 157 -4.86 -17.55 16.22
CA CYS A 157 -3.87 -16.74 15.54
C CYS A 157 -2.46 -17.19 15.93
N HIS A 158 -1.62 -17.46 14.93
CA HIS A 158 -0.25 -17.91 15.17
C HIS A 158 0.64 -16.82 15.79
N LYS A 159 0.31 -15.53 15.57
CA LYS A 159 1.09 -14.39 16.05
C LYS A 159 0.70 -13.98 17.48
N VAL A 160 -0.58 -14.01 17.79
CA VAL A 160 -1.12 -13.70 19.12
C VAL A 160 -1.91 -14.94 19.49
N ARG A 161 -1.48 -15.72 20.50
CA ARG A 161 -2.11 -16.99 20.91
C ARG A 161 -3.54 -16.85 21.48
N ASP A 162 -4.27 -15.86 20.99
CA ASP A 162 -5.67 -15.61 21.21
C ASP A 162 -6.50 -16.38 20.17
N VAL A 163 -7.72 -16.72 20.58
CA VAL A 163 -8.74 -17.33 19.72
C VAL A 163 -9.10 -16.34 18.63
N ALA A 164 -8.44 -16.46 17.49
CA ALA A 164 -8.78 -15.70 16.31
C ALA A 164 -9.51 -16.66 15.40
N ILE A 165 -10.83 -16.62 15.46
CA ILE A 165 -11.62 -17.52 14.65
C ILE A 165 -11.42 -17.12 13.19
N PHE A 166 -10.72 -17.97 12.43
CA PHE A 166 -10.41 -17.80 11.00
C PHE A 166 -11.67 -18.03 10.14
N PHE A 167 -12.79 -17.41 10.51
CA PHE A 167 -13.99 -17.48 9.68
C PHE A 167 -13.81 -16.60 8.45
N PRO A 168 -14.17 -17.07 7.24
CA PRO A 168 -14.11 -16.29 6.01
C PRO A 168 -14.89 -14.96 6.10
N SER A 169 -15.92 -14.89 6.95
CA SER A 169 -16.71 -13.69 7.24
C SER A 169 -16.00 -12.63 8.10
N HIS A 170 -14.88 -12.97 8.74
CA HIS A 170 -14.10 -12.05 9.60
C HIS A 170 -12.89 -11.45 8.88
N PHE A 171 -12.70 -11.82 7.60
CA PHE A 171 -11.62 -11.32 6.77
C PHE A 171 -12.06 -10.10 5.98
N VAL A 172 -11.26 -9.06 6.11
CA VAL A 172 -11.33 -7.94 5.19
C VAL A 172 -10.27 -8.13 4.12
N PRO A 173 -10.65 -8.27 2.84
CA PRO A 173 -9.70 -8.36 1.75
C PRO A 173 -9.04 -7.00 1.51
N SER A 174 -7.72 -6.96 1.40
CA SER A 174 -7.00 -5.80 0.88
C SER A 174 -6.75 -5.99 -0.63
N PHE A 175 -7.12 -4.97 -1.43
CA PHE A 175 -7.10 -4.97 -2.90
C PHE A 175 -5.71 -4.84 -3.55
#